data_AF-A0A376KXY8-F1
#
_entry.id   AF-A0A376KXY8-F1
#
_cell.length_a   1.000
_cell.length_b   1.000
_cell.length_c   1.000
_cell.angle_alpha   90.00
_cell.angle_beta   90.00
_cell.angle_gamma   90.00
#
_symmetry.space_group_name_H-M   'P 1'
#
loop_
_entity.id
_entity.type
_entity.pdbx_description
1 polymer ?
#
loop_
_entity_poly.entity_id
_entity_poly.type
_entity_poly.pdbx_seq_one_letter_code
_entity_poly.pdbx_strand_id
1 'polypeptide(L)' 'MILTDPEWQAVLLSLKVSSLAVLFSLPFGIFFAWLLVRCTFPGKALLDSVLHLPLVLPPVVVGYLY' A
#
# COMPACT_ATOMS: atom_id res chain seq x y z
N MET A 1 -6.65 -17.33 -27.79
CA MET A 1 -7.60 -16.25 -27.42
C MET A 1 -6.81 -14.96 -27.38
N ILE A 2 -7.08 -14.05 -28.31
CA ILE A 2 -6.54 -12.68 -28.29
C ILE A 2 -7.48 -11.88 -27.38
N LEU A 3 -6.93 -11.12 -26.44
CA LEU A 3 -7.69 -10.24 -25.55
C LEU A 3 -8.48 -9.22 -26.38
N THR A 4 -9.71 -8.95 -25.97
CA THR A 4 -10.54 -7.89 -26.55
C THR A 4 -9.99 -6.51 -26.18
N ASP A 5 -10.28 -5.50 -27.00
CA ASP A 5 -9.84 -4.11 -26.75
C ASP A 5 -10.12 -3.59 -25.32
N PRO A 6 -11.31 -3.81 -24.70
CA PRO A 6 -11.54 -3.38 -23.32
C PRO A 6 -10.70 -4.14 -22.29
N GLU A 7 -10.39 -5.42 -22.51
CA GLU A 7 -9.53 -6.19 -21.61
C GLU A 7 -8.09 -5.64 -21.63
N TRP A 8 -7.59 -5.26 -22.81
CA TRP A 8 -6.28 -4.63 -22.93
C TRP A 8 -6.21 -3.27 -22.23
N GLN A 9 -7.29 -2.46 -22.35
CA GLN A 9 -7.40 -1.19 -21.63
C GLN A 9 -7.38 -1.39 -20.11
N ALA A 10 -8.10 -2.40 -19.60
CA ALA A 10 -8.11 -2.71 -18.17
C ALA A 10 -6.73 -3.12 -17.65
N VAL A 11 -5.97 -3.91 -18.41
CA VAL A 11 -4.60 -4.31 -18.08
C VAL A 11 -3.68 -3.09 -18.04
N LEU A 12 -3.71 -2.25 -19.07
CA LEU A 12 -2.88 -1.04 -19.15
C LEU A 12 -3.20 -0.05 -18.01
N LEU A 13 -4.48 0.12 -17.68
CA LEU A 13 -4.89 0.98 -16.57
C LEU A 13 -4.39 0.43 -15.23
N SER A 14 -4.57 -0.88 -15.00
CA SER A 14 -4.09 -1.55 -13.79
C SER A 14 -2.57 -1.43 -13.64
N LEU A 15 -1.82 -1.62 -14.72
CA LEU A 15 -0.37 -1.49 -14.73
C LEU A 15 0.06 -0.05 -14.42
N LYS A 16 -0.61 0.95 -15.02
CA LYS A 16 -0.32 2.37 -14.77
C LYS A 16 -0.58 2.74 -13.32
N VAL A 17 -1.75 2.37 -12.78
CA VAL A 17 -2.16 2.69 -11.41
C VAL A 17 -1.25 1.99 -10.40
N SER A 18 -0.98 0.69 -10.57
CA SER A 18 -0.09 -0.06 -9.68
C SER A 18 1.35 0.47 -9.71
N SER A 19 1.89 0.78 -10.89
CA SER A 19 3.23 1.36 -11.01
C SER A 19 3.35 2.70 -10.29
N LEU A 20 2.34 3.56 -10.44
CA LEU A 20 2.30 4.86 -9.77
C LEU A 20 2.14 4.70 -8.25
N ALA A 21 1.26 3.79 -7.81
CA ALA A 21 1.05 3.48 -6.40
C ALA A 21 2.34 2.96 -5.74
N VAL A 22 3.08 2.05 -6.40
CA VAL A 22 4.37 1.56 -5.93
C VAL A 22 5.38 2.71 -5.87
N LEU A 23 5.53 3.49 -6.95
CA LEU A 23 6.50 4.59 -7.00
C LEU A 23 6.32 5.58 -5.85
N PHE A 24 5.06 5.91 -5.50
CA PHE A 24 4.78 6.80 -4.38
C PHE A 24 4.87 6.11 -3.02
N SER A 25 4.39 4.87 -2.86
CA SER A 25 4.39 4.20 -1.55
C SER A 25 5.77 3.70 -1.12
N LEU A 26 6.62 3.31 -2.06
CA LEU A 26 7.94 2.73 -1.83
C LEU A 26 8.87 3.64 -0.99
N PRO A 27 9.07 4.95 -1.31
CA PRO A 27 9.90 5.81 -0.48
C PRO A 27 9.38 5.97 0.95
N PHE A 28 8.06 6.09 1.15
CA PHE A 28 7.47 6.15 2.49
C PHE A 28 7.63 4.83 3.24
N GLY A 29 7.39 3.70 2.57
CA GLY A 29 7.58 2.37 3.15
C GLY A 29 9.01 2.16 3.62
N ILE A 30 10.00 2.51 2.80
CA ILE A 30 11.42 2.45 3.19
C ILE A 30 11.72 3.39 4.36
N PHE A 31 11.22 4.63 4.31
CA PHE A 31 11.44 5.61 5.37
C PHE A 31 10.91 5.12 6.72
N PHE A 32 9.67 4.64 6.77
CA PHE A 32 9.07 4.13 8.00
C PHE A 32 9.74 2.84 8.48
N ALA A 33 10.11 1.93 7.57
CA ALA A 33 10.86 0.72 7.92
C ALA A 33 12.23 1.07 8.54
N TRP A 34 12.96 2.02 7.93
CA TRP A 34 14.24 2.50 8.46
C TRP A 34 14.08 3.16 9.82
N LEU A 35 13.05 4.00 9.99
CA LEU A 35 12.74 4.69 11.24
C LEU A 35 12.42 3.69 12.37
N LEU A 36 11.58 2.69 12.08
CA LEU A 36 11.23 1.64 13.05
C LEU A 36 12.42 0.76 13.41
N VAL A 37 13.33 0.45 12.47
CA VAL A 37 14.49 -0.38 12.78
C VAL A 37 15.57 0.40 13.53
N ARG A 38 15.85 1.64 13.13
CA ARG A 38 17.02 2.40 13.61
C ARG A 38 16.74 3.33 14.78
N CYS A 39 15.51 3.79 14.96
CA CYS A 39 15.17 4.74 16.02
C CYS A 39 14.39 4.06 17.17
N THR A 40 14.68 4.51 18.38
CA THR A 40 13.97 4.13 19.62
C THR A 40 13.32 5.38 20.20
N PHE A 41 12.02 5.56 19.94
CA PHE A 41 11.23 6.71 20.39
C PHE A 41 9.96 6.21 21.10
N PRO A 42 9.39 6.97 22.05
CA PRO A 42 8.27 6.51 22.89
C PRO A 42 7.00 6.16 22.12
N GLY A 43 6.80 6.72 20.91
CA GLY A 43 5.66 6.43 20.03
C GLY A 43 5.85 5.25 19.07
N LYS A 44 6.98 4.53 19.13
CA LYS A 44 7.35 3.49 18.15
C LYS A 44 6.33 2.35 18.06
N ALA A 45 5.84 1.87 19.20
CA ALA A 45 4.87 0.78 19.24
C ALA A 45 3.50 1.16 18.63
N LEU A 46 3.08 2.42 18.80
CA LEU A 46 1.86 2.93 18.17
C LEU A 46 2.02 3.01 16.65
N LEU A 47 3.14 3.56 16.17
CA LEU A 47 3.41 3.64 14.73
C LEU A 47 3.47 2.24 14.09
N ASP A 48 4.15 1.29 14.74
CA ASP A 48 4.23 -0.09 14.30
C ASP A 48 2.84 -0.75 14.22
N SER A 49 2.00 -0.53 15.23
CA SER A 49 0.63 -1.06 15.25
C SER A 49 -0.23 -0.47 14.12
N VAL A 50 -0.13 0.84 13.86
CA VAL A 50 -0.87 1.51 12.78
C VAL A 50 -0.43 0.99 11.41
N LEU A 51 0.87 0.77 11.20
CA LEU A 51 1.39 0.24 9.93
C LEU A 51 0.97 -1.21 9.68
N HIS A 52 0.84 -2.03 10.73
CA HIS A 52 0.35 -3.41 10.61
C HIS A 52 -1.17 -3.52 10.58
N LEU A 53 -1.90 -2.50 11.06
CA LEU A 53 -3.35 -2.50 11.17
C LEU A 53 -4.08 -2.94 9.88
N PRO A 54 -3.73 -2.45 8.67
CA PRO A 54 -4.40 -2.85 7.43
C PRO A 54 -4.25 -4.33 7.08
N LEU A 55 -3.18 -4.99 7.55
CA LEU A 55 -2.96 -6.43 7.35
C LEU A 55 -3.86 -7.28 8.25
N VAL A 56 -4.23 -6.76 9.43
CA VAL A 56 -5.09 -7.45 10.40
C VAL A 56 -6.57 -7.10 10.20
N LEU A 57 -6.85 -5.91 9.66
CA LEU A 57 -8.22 -5.47 9.38
C LEU A 57 -8.75 -6.09 8.08
N PRO A 58 -10.00 -6.57 8.06
CA PRO A 58 -10.64 -7.01 6.84
C PRO A 58 -10.74 -5.85 5.83
N PRO A 59 -10.48 -6.08 4.53
CA PRO A 59 -10.58 -5.04 3.51
C PRO A 59 -11.98 -4.41 3.44
N VAL A 60 -13.00 -5.17 3.83
CA VAL A 60 -14.40 -4.70 3.95
C VAL A 60 -14.54 -3.56 4.96
N VAL A 61 -13.82 -3.60 6.09
CA VAL A 61 -13.88 -2.55 7.13
C VAL A 61 -13.23 -1.26 6.64
N VAL A 62 -12.15 -1.37 5.87
CA VAL A 62 -11.49 -0.20 5.25
C VAL A 62 -12.38 0.42 4.17
N GLY A 63 -13.13 -0.40 3.44
CA GLY A 63 -14.08 0.07 2.43
C GLY A 63 -15.27 0.87 2.98
N TYR A 64 -15.69 0.64 4.23
CA TYR A 64 -16.74 1.45 4.88
C TYR A 64 -16.29 2.87 5.28
N LEU A 65 -14.98 3.13 5.31
CA LEU A 65 -14.43 4.46 5.65
C LEU A 65 -14.38 5.42 4.45
N TYR A 66 -14.69 4.93 3.24
CA TYR A 66 -14.78 5.70 1.99
C TYR A 66 -16.22 5.80 1.52
#